data_AF-A0A819B673-F1
#
_entry.id   AF-A0A819B673-F1
#
_cell.length_a   1.000
_cell.length_b   1.000
_cell.length_c   1.000
_cell.angle_alpha   90.00
_cell.angle_beta   90.00
_cell.angle_gamma   90.00
#
_symmetry.space_group_name_H-M   'P 1'
#
loop_
_entity.id
_entity.type
_entity.pdbx_description
1 polymer ?
#
loop_
_entity_poly.entity_id
_entity_poly.type
_entity_poly.pdbx_seq_one_letter_code
_entity_poly.pdbx_strand_id
1 'polypeptide(L)'
;AVAIGATFQLGTPGASTGFKFKFPIALSIFGGMSFVCSGGFIRLPPGSEFDISDGGEFSSSISVSIEIFDPLTGLAIGPLQTLGTLISGGTFKLTVSASGSVATGGTAGGLGSITFLAIRSGDLTDATVWGGGVAPSGTFSISIPAGITITISGATLSLEMVRCDVSGTLALGSGSDTFTFTFPPTIIVRSGGILLDQTKNKVIRFPFNSIIALLSGGGFGATGTVLQIFQGGVVGASFTVTLASGPFTCGMLADGSVQTYNSVTAIAVMSGDFTAAGTFLGGFAPSADICSGGCGIQVIKGVTLSTAGLNGVLNFKITSIAVAIGATFQLGTPGASTGFKFKFPIALSIFG
;
A
#
# COMPACT_ATOMS: atom_id res chain seq x y z
N ALA A 1 26.16 1.02 -17.77
CA ALA A 1 26.20 0.61 -16.36
C ALA A 1 26.77 1.76 -15.51
N VAL A 2 26.29 1.94 -14.29
CA VAL A 2 26.83 2.88 -13.30
C VAL A 2 27.72 2.10 -12.35
N ALA A 3 29.01 2.42 -12.29
CA ALA A 3 29.98 1.70 -11.47
C ALA A 3 29.87 2.06 -9.98
N ILE A 4 30.37 1.16 -9.10
CA ILE A 4 30.47 1.40 -7.66
C ILE A 4 31.24 2.71 -7.39
N GLY A 5 30.70 3.55 -6.50
CA GLY A 5 31.27 4.87 -6.17
C GLY A 5 30.96 5.99 -7.18
N ALA A 6 30.33 5.68 -8.32
CA ALA A 6 29.85 6.69 -9.27
C ALA A 6 28.36 7.01 -9.02
N THR A 7 27.93 8.21 -9.42
CA THR A 7 26.51 8.60 -9.40
C THR A 7 26.04 9.03 -10.78
N PHE A 8 24.94 8.44 -11.26
CA PHE A 8 24.26 8.85 -12.49
C PHE A 8 23.02 9.70 -12.16
N GLN A 9 23.01 10.95 -12.60
CA GLN A 9 21.84 11.83 -12.44
C GLN A 9 20.96 11.77 -13.70
N LEU A 10 19.68 11.46 -13.50
CA LEU A 10 18.68 11.32 -14.56
C LEU A 10 17.62 12.42 -14.45
N GLY A 11 17.43 13.15 -15.55
CA GLY A 11 16.43 14.21 -15.65
C GLY A 11 17.01 15.63 -15.58
N THR A 12 16.11 16.60 -15.59
CA THR A 12 16.45 18.02 -15.47
C THR A 12 15.90 18.54 -14.15
N PRO A 13 16.73 19.15 -13.28
CA PRO A 13 16.27 19.75 -12.03
C PRO A 13 15.07 20.69 -12.24
N GLY A 14 14.00 20.47 -11.49
CA GLY A 14 12.78 21.27 -11.55
C GLY A 14 11.80 20.94 -12.69
N ALA A 15 12.11 20.00 -13.58
CA ALA A 15 11.18 19.56 -14.62
C ALA A 15 10.04 18.71 -14.05
N SER A 16 8.81 18.97 -14.47
CA SER A 16 7.60 18.28 -13.98
C SER A 16 7.16 17.08 -14.82
N THR A 17 7.81 16.82 -15.97
CA THR A 17 7.40 15.80 -16.94
C THR A 17 8.21 14.50 -16.85
N GLY A 18 9.28 14.48 -16.06
CA GLY A 18 10.15 13.32 -15.86
C GLY A 18 11.22 13.16 -16.95
N PHE A 19 11.59 11.91 -17.26
CA PHE A 19 12.60 11.59 -18.26
C PHE A 19 12.17 10.42 -19.14
N LYS A 20 12.41 10.49 -20.44
CA LYS A 20 11.99 9.48 -21.42
C LYS A 20 13.17 8.95 -22.21
N PHE A 21 13.38 7.64 -22.16
CA PHE A 21 14.30 6.95 -23.08
C PHE A 21 13.61 6.74 -24.41
N LYS A 22 14.19 7.24 -25.50
CA LYS A 22 13.62 7.09 -26.86
C LYS A 22 13.80 5.67 -27.41
N PHE A 23 14.84 4.97 -26.97
CA PHE A 23 15.22 3.64 -27.45
C PHE A 23 15.40 2.69 -26.27
N PRO A 24 15.31 1.36 -26.51
CA PRO A 24 15.55 0.36 -25.48
C PRO A 24 16.91 0.59 -24.82
N ILE A 25 16.93 0.53 -23.49
CA ILE A 25 18.14 0.74 -22.69
C ILE A 25 18.30 -0.42 -21.72
N ALA A 26 19.53 -0.92 -21.56
CA ALA A 26 19.89 -1.81 -20.46
C ALA A 26 20.72 -1.01 -19.44
N LEU A 27 20.07 -0.56 -18.38
CA LEU A 27 20.67 0.27 -17.33
C LEU A 27 20.88 -0.56 -16.06
N SER A 28 22.12 -1.00 -15.84
CA SER A 28 22.55 -1.63 -14.58
C SER A 28 23.26 -0.61 -13.69
N ILE A 29 22.89 -0.53 -12.42
CA ILE A 29 23.31 0.48 -11.45
C ILE A 29 23.94 -0.24 -10.25
N PHE A 30 25.28 -0.24 -10.20
CA PHE A 30 26.07 -0.79 -9.09
C PHE A 30 26.56 0.31 -8.13
N GLY A 31 26.51 1.57 -8.55
CA GLY A 31 26.76 2.76 -7.71
C GLY A 31 25.46 3.47 -7.37
N GLY A 32 25.48 4.81 -7.38
CA GLY A 32 24.28 5.63 -7.13
C GLY A 32 23.55 6.04 -8.41
N MET A 33 22.23 6.13 -8.33
CA MET A 33 21.40 6.83 -9.30
C MET A 33 20.55 7.90 -8.58
N SER A 34 20.43 9.08 -9.17
CA SER A 34 19.56 10.12 -8.65
C SER A 34 18.59 10.60 -9.73
N PHE A 35 17.29 10.60 -9.43
CA PHE A 35 16.29 11.22 -10.28
C PHE A 35 16.03 12.64 -9.79
N VAL A 36 16.33 13.63 -10.64
CA VAL A 36 16.40 15.04 -10.22
C VAL A 36 15.19 15.88 -10.67
N CYS A 37 14.25 15.29 -11.40
CA CYS A 37 13.01 15.98 -11.78
C CYS A 37 12.10 16.21 -10.56
N SER A 38 11.26 17.25 -10.62
CA SER A 38 10.28 17.58 -9.58
C SER A 38 8.92 16.88 -9.78
N GLY A 39 8.75 16.15 -10.89
CA GLY A 39 7.55 15.40 -11.23
C GLY A 39 7.73 14.47 -12.42
N GLY A 40 6.68 13.73 -12.76
CA GLY A 40 6.60 12.90 -13.96
C GLY A 40 7.12 11.47 -13.77
N PHE A 41 7.52 10.86 -14.88
CA PHE A 41 7.83 9.43 -14.96
C PHE A 41 9.24 9.18 -15.49
N ILE A 42 9.86 8.05 -15.11
CA ILE A 42 10.91 7.43 -15.92
C ILE A 42 10.20 6.60 -16.98
N ARG A 43 10.34 6.97 -18.25
CA ARG A 43 9.65 6.28 -19.36
C ARG A 43 10.59 5.34 -20.10
N LEU A 44 10.25 4.06 -20.11
CA LEU A 44 11.01 3.00 -20.79
C LEU A 44 10.21 2.42 -21.97
N PRO A 45 10.82 2.26 -23.16
CA PRO A 45 10.19 1.52 -24.25
C PRO A 45 10.36 0.00 -24.09
N PRO A 46 9.58 -0.83 -24.81
CA PRO A 46 9.78 -2.28 -24.91
C PRO A 46 11.23 -2.66 -25.23
N GLY A 47 11.73 -3.75 -24.63
CA GLY A 47 13.12 -4.20 -24.75
C GLY A 47 14.10 -3.57 -23.76
N SER A 48 13.62 -2.75 -22.82
CA SER A 48 14.47 -2.11 -21.81
C SER A 48 14.69 -2.98 -20.58
N GLU A 49 15.81 -2.75 -19.89
CA GLU A 49 16.12 -3.29 -18.58
C GLU A 49 16.58 -2.15 -17.67
N PHE A 50 16.06 -2.13 -16.45
CA PHE A 50 16.40 -1.18 -15.41
C PHE A 50 16.70 -1.96 -14.13
N ASP A 51 17.97 -1.99 -13.74
CA ASP A 51 18.51 -2.85 -12.69
C ASP A 51 19.31 -2.00 -11.70
N ILE A 52 18.79 -1.81 -10.49
CA ILE A 52 19.54 -1.41 -9.30
C ILE A 52 20.09 -2.70 -8.71
N SER A 53 21.36 -2.95 -8.97
CA SER A 53 22.03 -4.19 -8.61
C SER A 53 22.49 -4.16 -7.15
N ASP A 54 23.03 -5.27 -6.65
CA ASP A 54 23.50 -5.36 -5.26
C ASP A 54 24.57 -4.29 -4.95
N GLY A 55 24.40 -3.62 -3.81
CA GLY A 55 25.19 -2.44 -3.42
C GLY A 55 24.85 -1.14 -4.16
N GLY A 56 23.91 -1.16 -5.12
CA GLY A 56 23.41 0.02 -5.81
C GLY A 56 22.46 0.87 -4.95
N GLU A 57 22.41 2.16 -5.23
CA GLU A 57 21.55 3.12 -4.53
C GLU A 57 20.69 3.92 -5.50
N PHE A 58 19.47 4.25 -5.09
CA PHE A 58 18.60 5.19 -5.82
C PHE A 58 18.13 6.31 -4.89
N SER A 59 18.09 7.54 -5.38
CA SER A 59 17.60 8.70 -4.63
C SER A 59 16.73 9.62 -5.49
N SER A 60 15.74 10.25 -4.87
CA SER A 60 14.86 11.24 -5.48
C SER A 60 14.17 12.09 -4.41
N SER A 61 13.84 13.34 -4.73
CA SER A 61 13.01 14.19 -3.85
C SER A 61 11.53 13.83 -3.87
N ILE A 62 11.10 12.97 -4.80
CA ILE A 62 9.72 12.50 -4.97
C ILE A 62 9.70 10.98 -5.17
N SER A 63 8.56 10.33 -4.90
CA SER A 63 8.34 8.97 -5.38
C SER A 63 8.32 8.97 -6.90
N VAL A 64 9.09 8.08 -7.52
CA VAL A 64 9.29 8.05 -8.97
C VAL A 64 8.57 6.86 -9.55
N SER A 65 7.70 7.11 -10.51
CA SER A 65 7.03 6.05 -11.24
C SER A 65 7.78 5.75 -12.54
N ILE A 66 8.08 4.48 -12.79
CA ILE A 66 8.54 3.99 -14.09
C ILE A 66 7.29 3.59 -14.88
N GLU A 67 7.13 4.22 -16.03
CA GLU A 67 6.04 3.98 -16.97
C GLU A 67 6.59 3.35 -18.24
N ILE A 68 5.93 2.31 -18.72
CA ILE A 68 6.26 1.73 -20.02
C ILE A 68 5.39 2.39 -21.06
N PHE A 69 6.00 2.85 -22.15
CA PHE A 69 5.28 3.54 -23.21
C PHE A 69 5.54 2.89 -24.57
N ASP A 70 4.56 3.01 -25.46
CA ASP A 70 4.71 2.65 -26.86
C ASP A 70 5.50 3.74 -27.59
N PRO A 71 6.66 3.43 -28.19
CA PRO A 71 7.47 4.41 -28.91
C PRO A 71 6.80 5.01 -30.15
N LEU A 72 5.80 4.35 -30.72
CA LEU A 72 5.07 4.83 -31.89
C LEU A 72 3.99 5.86 -31.51
N THR A 73 3.20 5.57 -30.48
CA THR A 73 2.07 6.43 -30.07
C THR A 73 2.41 7.37 -28.91
N GLY A 74 3.45 7.07 -28.14
CA GLY A 74 3.82 7.80 -26.92
C GLY A 74 2.92 7.51 -25.72
N LEU A 75 1.96 6.59 -25.86
CA LEU A 75 0.99 6.22 -24.82
C LEU A 75 1.59 5.19 -23.86
N ALA A 76 1.13 5.20 -22.61
CA ALA A 76 1.48 4.19 -21.63
C ALA A 76 0.89 2.82 -22.00
N ILE A 77 1.68 1.76 -21.89
CA ILE A 77 1.32 0.38 -22.26
C ILE A 77 1.67 -0.68 -21.21
N GLY A 78 2.26 -0.30 -20.07
CA GLY A 78 2.65 -1.25 -19.02
C GLY A 78 2.23 -0.84 -17.61
N PRO A 79 2.41 -1.72 -16.61
CA PRO A 79 2.18 -1.39 -15.21
C PRO A 79 3.10 -0.26 -14.76
N LEU A 80 2.60 0.57 -13.84
CA LEU A 80 3.37 1.63 -13.22
C LEU A 80 4.21 1.06 -12.08
N GLN A 81 5.53 1.11 -12.20
CA GLN A 81 6.43 0.67 -11.13
C GLN A 81 6.81 1.87 -10.28
N THR A 82 6.44 1.89 -9.01
CA THR A 82 6.80 3.02 -8.14
C THR A 82 8.07 2.72 -7.37
N LEU A 83 9.12 3.48 -7.66
CA LEU A 83 10.30 3.61 -6.81
C LEU A 83 9.99 4.60 -5.68
N GLY A 84 10.41 4.26 -4.46
CA GLY A 84 10.42 5.20 -3.35
C GLY A 84 11.38 6.37 -3.59
N THR A 85 11.46 7.28 -2.63
CA THR A 85 12.43 8.41 -2.66
C THR A 85 13.87 7.97 -2.41
N LEU A 86 14.07 6.79 -1.83
CA LEU A 86 15.38 6.23 -1.52
C LEU A 86 15.37 4.70 -1.60
N ILE A 87 16.37 4.11 -2.24
CA ILE A 87 16.71 2.69 -2.18
C ILE A 87 18.16 2.62 -1.71
N SER A 88 18.40 1.91 -0.61
CA SER A 88 19.71 1.76 0.01
C SER A 88 19.82 0.33 0.54
N GLY A 89 20.76 -0.44 0.00
CA GLY A 89 21.03 -1.82 0.44
C GLY A 89 20.01 -2.87 -0.05
N GLY A 90 19.30 -2.60 -1.14
CA GLY A 90 18.39 -3.54 -1.81
C GLY A 90 18.59 -3.56 -3.32
N THR A 91 18.08 -4.59 -3.98
CA THR A 91 18.16 -4.70 -5.46
C THR A 91 16.81 -4.48 -6.09
N PHE A 92 16.73 -3.82 -7.24
CA PHE A 92 15.54 -3.69 -8.08
C PHE A 92 15.86 -4.10 -9.50
N LYS A 93 15.04 -4.95 -10.09
CA LYS A 93 15.17 -5.29 -11.49
C LYS A 93 13.82 -5.16 -12.15
N LEU A 94 13.79 -4.44 -13.26
CA LEU A 94 12.69 -4.31 -14.17
C LEU A 94 13.18 -4.71 -15.55
N THR A 95 12.52 -5.66 -16.16
CA THR A 95 12.78 -6.11 -17.53
C THR A 95 11.52 -5.94 -18.34
N VAL A 96 11.64 -5.27 -19.47
CA VAL A 96 10.57 -5.05 -20.43
C VAL A 96 10.89 -5.86 -21.66
N SER A 97 10.08 -6.86 -21.97
CA SER A 97 10.28 -7.66 -23.18
C SER A 97 10.12 -6.82 -24.44
N ALA A 98 10.59 -7.32 -25.58
CA ALA A 98 10.36 -6.68 -26.88
C ALA A 98 8.86 -6.56 -27.24
N SER A 99 8.02 -7.42 -26.65
CA SER A 99 6.56 -7.38 -26.79
C SER A 99 5.88 -6.46 -25.76
N GLY A 100 6.63 -5.78 -24.89
CA GLY A 100 6.10 -4.85 -23.88
C GLY A 100 5.68 -5.50 -22.55
N SER A 101 5.89 -6.81 -22.39
CA SER A 101 5.61 -7.52 -21.14
C SER A 101 6.62 -7.14 -20.06
N VAL A 102 6.16 -7.04 -18.82
CA VAL A 102 7.00 -6.58 -17.70
C VAL A 102 7.30 -7.71 -16.74
N ALA A 103 8.57 -7.90 -16.45
CA ALA A 103 9.05 -8.76 -15.37
C ALA A 103 9.82 -7.93 -14.37
N THR A 104 9.69 -8.26 -13.10
CA THR A 104 10.33 -7.55 -12.00
C THR A 104 10.97 -8.54 -11.03
N GLY A 105 12.02 -8.12 -10.34
CA GLY A 105 12.71 -8.92 -9.34
C GLY A 105 13.52 -8.06 -8.38
N GLY A 106 13.91 -8.62 -7.23
CA GLY A 106 14.79 -7.93 -6.29
C GLY A 106 14.65 -8.37 -4.83
N THR A 107 15.68 -8.15 -4.03
CA THR A 107 15.69 -8.37 -2.58
C THR A 107 15.41 -7.06 -1.84
N ALA A 108 14.49 -7.13 -0.88
CA ALA A 108 13.95 -6.01 -0.14
C ALA A 108 15.03 -5.26 0.67
N GLY A 109 15.43 -4.10 0.13
CA GLY A 109 16.12 -3.02 0.84
C GLY A 109 15.62 -1.69 0.27
N GLY A 110 14.38 -1.32 0.61
CA GLY A 110 13.77 -0.05 0.19
C GLY A 110 12.84 -0.09 -1.04
N LEU A 111 12.52 -1.26 -1.57
CA LEU A 111 11.55 -1.37 -2.67
C LEU A 111 10.10 -1.38 -2.20
N GLY A 112 9.31 -0.47 -2.76
CA GLY A 112 7.87 -0.52 -2.67
C GLY A 112 7.31 -1.75 -3.39
N SER A 113 6.22 -2.28 -2.86
CA SER A 113 5.38 -3.27 -3.54
C SER A 113 4.96 -2.79 -4.95
N ILE A 114 4.94 -3.70 -5.92
CA ILE A 114 4.51 -3.41 -7.28
C ILE A 114 3.01 -3.19 -7.28
N THR A 115 2.54 -2.04 -7.76
CA THR A 115 1.10 -1.76 -7.86
C THR A 115 0.57 -2.09 -9.25
N PHE A 116 -0.31 -3.08 -9.34
CA PHE A 116 -1.03 -3.43 -10.56
C PHE A 116 -2.32 -2.62 -10.65
N LEU A 117 -2.54 -1.99 -11.80
CA LEU A 117 -3.78 -1.25 -12.08
C LEU A 117 -4.72 -2.13 -12.90
N ALA A 118 -5.93 -2.35 -12.37
CA ALA A 118 -6.98 -3.01 -13.13
C ALA A 118 -7.49 -2.08 -14.24
N ILE A 119 -7.55 -2.59 -15.48
CA ILE A 119 -8.03 -1.85 -16.66
C ILE A 119 -9.36 -2.37 -17.20
N ARG A 120 -9.81 -3.54 -16.73
CA ARG A 120 -11.12 -4.11 -16.99
C ARG A 120 -11.52 -5.07 -15.87
N SER A 121 -12.78 -5.47 -15.84
CA SER A 121 -13.26 -6.48 -14.90
C SER A 121 -12.79 -7.88 -15.28
N GLY A 122 -12.53 -8.73 -14.30
CA GLY A 122 -12.15 -10.13 -14.52
C GLY A 122 -11.49 -10.75 -13.29
N ASP A 123 -10.84 -11.89 -13.50
CA ASP A 123 -10.16 -12.62 -12.43
C ASP A 123 -8.76 -12.07 -12.17
N LEU A 124 -8.30 -12.14 -10.92
CA LEU A 124 -6.94 -11.74 -10.51
C LEU A 124 -5.85 -12.38 -11.39
N THR A 125 -6.05 -13.64 -11.79
CA THR A 125 -5.06 -14.42 -12.54
C THR A 125 -5.09 -14.18 -14.05
N ASP A 126 -6.11 -13.48 -14.57
CA ASP A 126 -6.22 -13.17 -15.99
C ASP A 126 -5.32 -11.98 -16.35
N ALA A 127 -4.28 -12.23 -17.12
CA ALA A 127 -3.32 -11.21 -17.54
C ALA A 127 -3.97 -10.05 -18.34
N THR A 128 -5.11 -10.28 -19.01
CA THR A 128 -5.81 -9.26 -19.80
C THR A 128 -6.55 -8.23 -18.95
N VAL A 129 -6.72 -8.50 -17.65
CA VAL A 129 -7.35 -7.62 -16.66
C VAL A 129 -6.46 -6.45 -16.26
N TRP A 130 -5.15 -6.63 -16.37
CA TRP A 130 -4.15 -5.75 -15.78
C TRP A 130 -3.44 -4.91 -16.84
N GLY A 131 -3.15 -3.65 -16.47
CA GLY A 131 -2.28 -2.80 -17.28
C GLY A 131 -0.95 -3.50 -17.58
N GLY A 132 -0.60 -3.61 -18.86
CA GLY A 132 0.61 -4.29 -19.34
C GLY A 132 0.50 -5.79 -19.58
N GLY A 133 -0.70 -6.38 -19.50
CA GLY A 133 -0.92 -7.74 -19.97
C GLY A 133 -0.20 -8.81 -19.15
N VAL A 134 0.03 -8.55 -17.86
CA VAL A 134 0.67 -9.47 -16.91
C VAL A 134 -0.15 -9.50 -15.63
N ALA A 135 -0.50 -10.69 -15.17
CA ALA A 135 -1.22 -10.88 -13.91
C ALA A 135 -0.31 -10.66 -12.69
N PRO A 136 -0.85 -10.19 -11.55
CA PRO A 136 -0.13 -10.10 -10.29
C PRO A 136 0.57 -11.40 -9.90
N SER A 137 1.82 -11.28 -9.47
CA SER A 137 2.66 -12.38 -9.00
C SER A 137 3.63 -11.88 -7.93
N GLY A 138 4.19 -12.80 -7.14
CA GLY A 138 5.07 -12.45 -6.01
C GLY A 138 4.37 -11.58 -4.96
N THR A 139 5.13 -10.61 -4.42
CA THR A 139 4.63 -9.58 -3.50
C THR A 139 4.13 -8.37 -4.30
N PHE A 140 2.88 -7.99 -4.12
CA PHE A 140 2.25 -6.94 -4.93
C PHE A 140 1.16 -6.16 -4.20
N SER A 141 0.74 -5.06 -4.83
CA SER A 141 -0.41 -4.26 -4.49
C SER A 141 -1.31 -4.14 -5.71
N ILE A 142 -2.59 -3.86 -5.50
CA ILE A 142 -3.52 -3.59 -6.60
C ILE A 142 -4.31 -2.32 -6.36
N SER A 143 -4.66 -1.64 -7.44
CA SER A 143 -5.60 -0.54 -7.48
C SER A 143 -6.75 -0.92 -8.41
N ILE A 144 -7.98 -0.85 -7.89
CA ILE A 144 -9.21 -1.18 -8.62
C ILE A 144 -9.99 0.12 -8.84
N PRO A 145 -9.99 0.70 -10.06
CA PRO A 145 -10.75 1.89 -10.39
C PRO A 145 -12.26 1.69 -10.29
N ALA A 146 -13.00 2.79 -10.21
CA ALA A 146 -14.45 2.78 -10.23
C ALA A 146 -14.99 2.07 -11.49
N GLY A 147 -16.08 1.31 -11.33
CA GLY A 147 -16.73 0.56 -12.41
C GLY A 147 -16.02 -0.75 -12.81
N ILE A 148 -14.86 -1.07 -12.22
CA ILE A 148 -14.14 -2.32 -12.46
C ILE A 148 -14.34 -3.29 -11.30
N THR A 149 -14.57 -4.57 -11.61
CA THR A 149 -14.67 -5.66 -10.63
C THR A 149 -13.52 -6.63 -10.81
N ILE A 150 -12.70 -6.78 -9.78
CA ILE A 150 -11.69 -7.85 -9.70
C ILE A 150 -12.23 -8.97 -8.82
N THR A 151 -12.25 -10.17 -9.36
CA THR A 151 -12.62 -11.39 -8.64
C THR A 151 -11.35 -12.15 -8.26
N ILE A 152 -11.26 -12.58 -7.01
CA ILE A 152 -10.30 -13.61 -6.59
C ILE A 152 -11.08 -14.90 -6.43
N SER A 153 -11.02 -15.74 -7.46
CA SER A 153 -11.73 -17.02 -7.51
C SER A 153 -11.09 -18.07 -6.60
N GLY A 154 -11.88 -19.08 -6.22
CA GLY A 154 -11.40 -20.18 -5.39
C GLY A 154 -11.38 -19.87 -3.89
N ALA A 155 -10.83 -20.78 -3.10
CA ALA A 155 -10.91 -20.73 -1.64
C ALA A 155 -9.73 -20.01 -0.97
N THR A 156 -8.67 -19.67 -1.70
CA THR A 156 -7.43 -19.15 -1.11
C THR A 156 -6.68 -18.22 -2.07
N LEU A 157 -6.18 -17.09 -1.56
CA LEU A 157 -5.13 -16.32 -2.20
C LEU A 157 -3.78 -16.67 -1.57
N SER A 158 -2.97 -17.40 -2.34
CA SER A 158 -1.62 -17.83 -1.94
C SER A 158 -0.52 -16.86 -2.36
N LEU A 159 -0.86 -15.72 -2.96
CA LEU A 159 0.10 -14.67 -3.29
C LEU A 159 0.08 -13.56 -2.25
N GLU A 160 1.20 -12.86 -2.10
CA GLU A 160 1.36 -11.80 -1.10
C GLU A 160 0.84 -10.45 -1.62
N MET A 161 -0.47 -10.26 -1.51
CA MET A 161 -1.08 -8.96 -1.79
C MET A 161 -0.99 -8.06 -0.54
N VAL A 162 0.03 -7.21 -0.47
CA VAL A 162 0.26 -6.36 0.72
C VAL A 162 -0.72 -5.21 0.83
N ARG A 163 -1.27 -4.74 -0.31
CA ARG A 163 -2.21 -3.60 -0.33
C ARG A 163 -3.20 -3.68 -1.48
N CYS A 164 -4.45 -3.33 -1.22
CA CYS A 164 -5.50 -3.22 -2.21
C CYS A 164 -6.30 -1.92 -2.00
N ASP A 165 -6.21 -0.99 -2.94
CA ASP A 165 -7.03 0.22 -3.00
C ASP A 165 -8.26 -0.03 -3.90
N VAL A 166 -9.46 -0.03 -3.31
CA VAL A 166 -10.70 -0.43 -3.97
C VAL A 166 -11.61 0.78 -4.17
N SER A 167 -11.65 1.34 -5.38
CA SER A 167 -12.68 2.31 -5.81
C SER A 167 -13.76 1.67 -6.67
N GLY A 168 -13.51 0.49 -7.23
CA GLY A 168 -14.48 -0.40 -7.89
C GLY A 168 -14.95 -1.51 -6.95
N THR A 169 -14.87 -2.76 -7.38
CA THR A 169 -15.26 -3.92 -6.54
C THR A 169 -14.11 -4.93 -6.42
N LEU A 170 -13.82 -5.35 -5.20
CA LEU A 170 -13.03 -6.56 -4.93
C LEU A 170 -13.99 -7.67 -4.48
N ALA A 171 -14.13 -8.72 -5.29
CA ALA A 171 -15.00 -9.85 -5.01
C ALA A 171 -14.17 -11.08 -4.60
N LEU A 172 -14.51 -11.69 -3.47
CA LEU A 172 -13.73 -12.76 -2.86
C LEU A 172 -14.50 -14.07 -2.80
N GLY A 173 -13.82 -15.16 -3.15
CA GLY A 173 -14.30 -16.50 -2.81
C GLY A 173 -15.39 -17.05 -3.70
N SER A 174 -15.54 -16.54 -4.92
CA SER A 174 -16.54 -17.04 -5.87
C SER A 174 -16.46 -18.56 -6.02
N GLY A 175 -17.58 -19.25 -5.82
CA GLY A 175 -17.70 -20.71 -5.92
C GLY A 175 -17.16 -21.51 -4.72
N SER A 176 -16.60 -20.86 -3.69
CA SER A 176 -16.00 -21.50 -2.52
C SER A 176 -16.87 -21.42 -1.26
N ASP A 177 -16.68 -22.34 -0.33
CA ASP A 177 -17.39 -22.32 0.95
C ASP A 177 -16.86 -21.22 1.86
N THR A 178 -15.54 -20.98 1.85
CA THR A 178 -14.83 -19.95 2.61
C THR A 178 -13.65 -19.43 1.79
N PHE A 179 -13.23 -18.18 2.01
CA PHE A 179 -12.03 -17.60 1.38
C PHE A 179 -10.93 -17.36 2.41
N THR A 180 -9.67 -17.57 2.04
CA THR A 180 -8.51 -17.42 2.95
C THR A 180 -7.39 -16.63 2.29
N PHE A 181 -6.91 -15.59 2.96
CA PHE A 181 -5.62 -14.97 2.64
C PHE A 181 -4.50 -15.77 3.31
N THR A 182 -3.45 -16.13 2.57
CA THR A 182 -2.26 -16.77 3.15
C THR A 182 -1.28 -15.76 3.76
N PHE A 183 -1.27 -14.53 3.22
CA PHE A 183 -0.42 -13.41 3.66
C PHE A 183 -1.27 -12.21 4.08
N PRO A 184 -0.80 -11.34 4.98
CA PRO A 184 -1.59 -10.24 5.51
C PRO A 184 -1.85 -9.15 4.47
N PRO A 185 -3.12 -8.88 4.11
CA PRO A 185 -3.43 -7.77 3.23
C PRO A 185 -3.83 -6.52 4.03
N THR A 186 -3.57 -5.36 3.42
CA THR A 186 -4.22 -4.08 3.75
C THR A 186 -5.25 -3.75 2.68
N ILE A 187 -6.53 -3.88 3.01
CA ILE A 187 -7.63 -3.60 2.08
C ILE A 187 -8.27 -2.27 2.45
N ILE A 188 -8.27 -1.32 1.51
CA ILE A 188 -8.84 0.02 1.69
C ILE A 188 -9.92 0.22 0.66
N VAL A 189 -11.16 0.28 1.13
CA VAL A 189 -12.33 0.52 0.29
C VAL A 189 -12.64 2.01 0.30
N ARG A 190 -12.43 2.64 -0.84
CA ARG A 190 -12.65 4.07 -1.07
C ARG A 190 -14.13 4.35 -1.34
N SER A 191 -14.49 5.62 -1.39
CA SER A 191 -15.86 6.06 -1.69
C SER A 191 -16.35 5.45 -3.01
N GLY A 192 -17.54 4.85 -2.99
CA GLY A 192 -18.13 4.15 -4.15
C GLY A 192 -17.57 2.74 -4.39
N GLY A 193 -16.48 2.36 -3.72
CA GLY A 193 -15.90 1.03 -3.80
C GLY A 193 -16.65 0.00 -2.95
N ILE A 194 -16.50 -1.28 -3.26
CA ILE A 194 -17.16 -2.39 -2.56
C ILE A 194 -16.18 -3.54 -2.32
N LEU A 195 -16.09 -3.99 -1.07
CA LEU A 195 -15.55 -5.32 -0.74
C LEU A 195 -16.72 -6.32 -0.69
N LEU A 196 -16.71 -7.32 -1.57
CA LEU A 196 -17.81 -8.26 -1.74
C LEU A 196 -17.40 -9.68 -1.34
N ASP A 197 -18.12 -10.26 -0.39
CA ASP A 197 -18.01 -11.68 -0.04
C ASP A 197 -18.97 -12.54 -0.87
N GLN A 198 -18.39 -13.42 -1.70
CA GLN A 198 -19.13 -14.36 -2.54
C GLN A 198 -19.01 -15.82 -2.05
N THR A 199 -18.45 -16.04 -0.86
CA THR A 199 -18.38 -17.37 -0.25
C THR A 199 -19.77 -17.86 0.15
N LYS A 200 -19.98 -19.18 0.13
CA LYS A 200 -21.27 -19.78 0.51
C LYS A 200 -21.55 -19.66 2.01
N ASN A 201 -20.52 -19.85 2.84
CA ASN A 201 -20.68 -19.83 4.30
C ASN A 201 -20.53 -18.43 4.89
N LYS A 202 -20.30 -17.40 4.06
CA LYS A 202 -20.08 -16.02 4.50
C LYS A 202 -18.89 -15.90 5.44
N VAL A 203 -17.75 -16.46 5.05
CA VAL A 203 -16.53 -16.49 5.88
C VAL A 203 -15.32 -16.09 5.05
N ILE A 204 -14.62 -15.06 5.55
CA ILE A 204 -13.31 -14.64 5.03
C ILE A 204 -12.28 -14.73 6.15
N ARG A 205 -11.19 -15.45 5.87
CA ARG A 205 -10.10 -15.73 6.79
C ARG A 205 -8.87 -14.89 6.47
N PHE A 206 -8.28 -14.35 7.51
CA PHE A 206 -7.10 -13.48 7.43
C PHE A 206 -6.02 -13.95 8.41
N PRO A 207 -4.74 -13.86 8.06
CA PRO A 207 -3.67 -14.06 9.03
C PRO A 207 -3.56 -12.84 9.96
N PHE A 208 -2.73 -12.96 11.01
CA PHE A 208 -2.36 -11.80 11.81
C PHE A 208 -1.76 -10.68 10.95
N ASN A 209 -1.87 -9.44 11.46
CA ASN A 209 -1.38 -8.21 10.83
C ASN A 209 -2.16 -7.72 9.61
N SER A 210 -3.35 -8.27 9.38
CA SER A 210 -4.26 -7.85 8.32
C SER A 210 -5.14 -6.69 8.77
N ILE A 211 -5.54 -5.83 7.83
CA ILE A 211 -6.45 -4.72 8.11
C ILE A 211 -7.42 -4.48 6.95
N ILE A 212 -8.67 -4.18 7.29
CA ILE A 212 -9.70 -3.72 6.37
C ILE A 212 -10.17 -2.35 6.84
N ALA A 213 -10.08 -1.35 5.97
CA ALA A 213 -10.59 -0.02 6.22
C ALA A 213 -11.62 0.35 5.14
N LEU A 214 -12.86 0.58 5.55
CA LEU A 214 -13.88 1.19 4.71
C LEU A 214 -13.83 2.70 4.98
N LEU A 215 -13.41 3.48 3.99
CA LEU A 215 -13.48 4.93 4.08
C LEU A 215 -14.94 5.40 3.99
N SER A 216 -15.17 6.71 4.18
CA SER A 216 -16.51 7.27 4.04
C SER A 216 -17.07 6.99 2.63
N GLY A 217 -18.23 6.33 2.57
CA GLY A 217 -18.86 5.89 1.32
C GLY A 217 -18.28 4.60 0.72
N GLY A 218 -17.31 3.95 1.36
CA GLY A 218 -16.86 2.60 0.99
C GLY A 218 -17.83 1.54 1.50
N GLY A 219 -18.12 0.53 0.68
CA GLY A 219 -19.15 -0.48 0.94
C GLY A 219 -18.61 -1.86 1.33
N PHE A 220 -19.45 -2.62 2.03
CA PHE A 220 -19.30 -4.05 2.22
C PHE A 220 -20.53 -4.77 1.66
N GLY A 221 -20.35 -5.53 0.59
CA GLY A 221 -21.43 -6.07 -0.25
C GLY A 221 -22.13 -7.32 0.27
N ALA A 222 -21.88 -7.72 1.53
CA ALA A 222 -22.45 -8.93 2.13
C ALA A 222 -22.49 -8.79 3.66
N THR A 223 -23.60 -8.33 4.21
CA THR A 223 -23.81 -8.36 5.66
C THR A 223 -23.91 -9.80 6.16
N GLY A 224 -23.52 -10.04 7.41
CA GLY A 224 -23.43 -11.38 8.00
C GLY A 224 -22.12 -12.11 7.71
N THR A 225 -21.23 -11.54 6.88
CA THR A 225 -19.88 -12.09 6.69
C THR A 225 -19.09 -12.11 7.98
N VAL A 226 -18.51 -13.25 8.31
CA VAL A 226 -17.61 -13.45 9.43
C VAL A 226 -16.17 -13.23 8.94
N LEU A 227 -15.55 -12.17 9.45
CA LEU A 227 -14.12 -11.93 9.33
C LEU A 227 -13.43 -12.63 10.49
N GLN A 228 -12.51 -13.55 10.24
CA GLN A 228 -11.85 -14.29 11.31
C GLN A 228 -10.36 -14.48 11.07
N ILE A 229 -9.64 -14.57 12.18
CA ILE A 229 -8.23 -14.91 12.17
C ILE A 229 -8.06 -16.38 11.80
N PHE A 230 -7.08 -16.67 10.93
CA PHE A 230 -6.68 -18.01 10.57
C PHE A 230 -5.16 -18.10 10.42
N GLN A 231 -4.52 -18.92 11.26
CA GLN A 231 -3.07 -19.09 11.27
C GLN A 231 -2.74 -20.57 11.47
N GLY A 232 -1.93 -21.15 10.59
CA GLY A 232 -1.43 -22.53 10.76
C GLY A 232 -2.53 -23.59 10.91
N GLY A 233 -3.70 -23.41 10.28
CA GLY A 233 -4.84 -24.32 10.39
C GLY A 233 -5.79 -24.03 11.57
N VAL A 234 -5.46 -23.07 12.44
CA VAL A 234 -6.25 -22.72 13.63
C VAL A 234 -7.09 -21.48 13.35
N VAL A 235 -8.37 -21.55 13.72
CA VAL A 235 -9.30 -20.40 13.69
C VAL A 235 -9.22 -19.67 15.03
N GLY A 236 -9.02 -18.35 14.97
CA GLY A 236 -8.92 -17.48 16.13
C GLY A 236 -10.16 -16.61 16.36
N ALA A 237 -9.95 -15.42 16.91
CA ALA A 237 -11.01 -14.44 17.12
C ALA A 237 -11.68 -14.03 15.79
N SER A 238 -12.93 -13.63 15.89
CA SER A 238 -13.76 -13.28 14.74
C SER A 238 -14.66 -12.07 15.01
N PHE A 239 -15.16 -11.49 13.93
CA PHE A 239 -16.13 -10.40 13.92
C PHE A 239 -17.14 -10.62 12.80
N THR A 240 -18.43 -10.50 13.10
CA THR A 240 -19.50 -10.56 12.10
C THR A 240 -19.82 -9.16 11.61
N VAL A 241 -19.70 -8.94 10.30
CA VAL A 241 -19.99 -7.65 9.65
C VAL A 241 -21.49 -7.40 9.65
N THR A 242 -21.92 -6.37 10.37
CA THR A 242 -23.33 -5.94 10.43
C THR A 242 -23.62 -4.65 9.64
N LEU A 243 -22.57 -3.96 9.22
CA LEU A 243 -22.65 -2.70 8.46
C LEU A 243 -22.54 -2.95 6.95
N ALA A 244 -23.26 -2.14 6.17
CA ALA A 244 -23.20 -2.17 4.71
C ALA A 244 -22.21 -1.14 4.12
N SER A 245 -21.81 -0.13 4.91
CA SER A 245 -20.88 0.91 4.47
C SER A 245 -20.09 1.52 5.63
N GLY A 246 -18.93 2.08 5.29
CA GLY A 246 -18.05 2.81 6.21
C GLY A 246 -18.54 4.22 6.54
N PRO A 247 -17.83 4.93 7.45
CA PRO A 247 -16.46 4.64 7.85
C PRO A 247 -16.37 3.48 8.86
N PHE A 248 -15.43 2.57 8.65
CA PHE A 248 -15.21 1.41 9.51
C PHE A 248 -13.78 0.89 9.39
N THR A 249 -13.22 0.35 10.46
CA THR A 249 -11.94 -0.36 10.44
C THR A 249 -12.05 -1.67 11.20
N CYS A 250 -11.46 -2.74 10.66
CA CYS A 250 -11.26 -4.02 11.33
C CYS A 250 -9.79 -4.42 11.20
N GLY A 251 -9.11 -4.63 12.32
CA GLY A 251 -7.72 -5.09 12.38
C GLY A 251 -7.60 -6.45 13.03
N MET A 252 -6.82 -7.35 12.42
CA MET A 252 -6.40 -8.63 13.01
C MET A 252 -4.99 -8.47 13.58
N LEU A 253 -4.86 -8.40 14.90
CA LEU A 253 -3.59 -8.08 15.57
C LEU A 253 -2.76 -9.34 15.83
N ALA A 254 -1.45 -9.17 16.01
CA ALA A 254 -0.51 -10.23 16.33
C ALA A 254 -0.75 -10.91 17.69
N ASP A 255 -1.51 -10.28 18.58
CA ASP A 255 -1.94 -10.86 19.87
C ASP A 255 -3.15 -11.80 19.74
N GLY A 256 -3.67 -11.97 18.52
CA GLY A 256 -4.82 -12.82 18.23
C GLY A 256 -6.18 -12.16 18.45
N SER A 257 -6.21 -10.87 18.76
CA SER A 257 -7.45 -10.10 18.86
C SER A 257 -7.93 -9.57 17.49
N VAL A 258 -9.25 -9.44 17.36
CA VAL A 258 -9.88 -8.66 16.29
C VAL A 258 -10.39 -7.37 16.91
N GLN A 259 -9.88 -6.22 16.43
CA GLN A 259 -10.31 -4.90 16.89
C GLN A 259 -11.11 -4.18 15.82
N THR A 260 -12.24 -3.60 16.20
CA THR A 260 -13.14 -2.90 15.28
C THR A 260 -13.46 -1.49 15.74
N TYR A 261 -13.64 -0.60 14.77
CA TYR A 261 -13.92 0.81 14.99
C TYR A 261 -15.00 1.28 14.02
N ASN A 262 -16.01 1.99 14.52
CA ASN A 262 -17.03 2.66 13.70
C ASN A 262 -16.50 3.97 13.07
N SER A 263 -15.23 3.97 12.68
CA SER A 263 -14.54 5.07 12.02
C SER A 263 -13.31 4.53 11.26
N VAL A 264 -12.71 5.36 10.40
CA VAL A 264 -11.39 5.07 9.84
C VAL A 264 -10.36 5.24 10.95
N THR A 265 -9.66 4.18 11.34
CA THR A 265 -8.72 4.21 12.47
C THR A 265 -7.38 3.61 12.08
N ALA A 266 -6.29 4.35 12.26
CA ALA A 266 -4.95 3.78 12.16
C ALA A 266 -4.54 3.20 13.51
N ILE A 267 -4.01 1.97 13.52
CA ILE A 267 -3.64 1.26 14.75
C ILE A 267 -2.12 1.20 14.81
N ALA A 268 -1.50 1.93 15.73
CA ALA A 268 -0.06 1.87 15.97
C ALA A 268 0.26 0.61 16.76
N VAL A 269 1.03 -0.30 16.13
CA VAL A 269 1.35 -1.64 16.65
C VAL A 269 2.85 -1.86 16.87
N MET A 270 3.68 -0.96 16.36
CA MET A 270 5.11 -0.91 16.65
C MET A 270 5.49 0.49 17.12
N SER A 271 6.46 0.57 18.03
CA SER A 271 7.00 1.86 18.46
C SER A 271 7.71 2.54 17.29
N GLY A 272 7.40 3.80 17.03
CA GLY A 272 7.89 4.49 15.85
C GLY A 272 7.30 5.88 15.66
N ASP A 273 7.66 6.49 14.55
CA ASP A 273 7.17 7.81 14.17
C ASP A 273 5.79 7.74 13.49
N PHE A 274 4.99 8.78 13.67
CA PHE A 274 3.67 8.96 13.08
C PHE A 274 3.67 8.95 11.55
N THR A 275 4.78 9.34 10.93
CA THR A 275 4.94 9.36 9.47
C THR A 275 5.43 8.03 8.90
N ALA A 276 5.91 7.12 9.74
CA ALA A 276 6.45 5.84 9.30
C ALA A 276 5.33 4.79 9.14
N ALA A 277 5.17 4.25 7.94
CA ALA A 277 4.14 3.24 7.66
C ALA A 277 4.30 2.00 8.55
N GLY A 278 5.54 1.55 8.80
CA GLY A 278 5.81 0.37 9.64
C GLY A 278 5.35 0.51 11.10
N THR A 279 5.07 1.71 11.58
CA THR A 279 4.47 1.95 12.91
C THR A 279 3.04 1.39 12.99
N PHE A 280 2.31 1.36 11.87
CA PHE A 280 0.87 1.07 11.84
C PHE A 280 0.57 -0.32 11.27
N LEU A 281 -0.50 -0.94 11.79
CA LEU A 281 -0.99 -2.24 11.34
C LEU A 281 -1.19 -2.25 9.82
N GLY A 282 -0.59 -3.25 9.14
CA GLY A 282 -0.65 -3.38 7.69
C GLY A 282 -0.03 -2.20 6.91
N GLY A 283 0.75 -1.33 7.56
CA GLY A 283 1.24 -0.10 6.92
C GLY A 283 0.16 0.96 6.70
N PHE A 284 -1.00 0.83 7.33
CA PHE A 284 -2.12 1.78 7.21
C PHE A 284 -1.87 3.04 8.05
N ALA A 285 -0.90 3.84 7.61
CA ALA A 285 -0.60 5.13 8.22
C ALA A 285 -1.66 6.18 7.86
N PRO A 286 -2.00 7.09 8.79
CA PRO A 286 -2.90 8.19 8.51
C PRO A 286 -2.28 9.18 7.52
N SER A 287 -3.09 9.71 6.62
CA SER A 287 -2.69 10.73 5.64
C SER A 287 -3.83 11.69 5.37
N ALA A 288 -3.56 12.81 4.71
CA ALA A 288 -4.60 13.78 4.36
C ALA A 288 -5.70 13.18 3.46
N ASP A 289 -5.33 12.28 2.55
CA ASP A 289 -6.27 11.57 1.65
C ASP A 289 -7.16 10.61 2.43
N ILE A 290 -6.54 9.72 3.23
CA ILE A 290 -7.25 8.71 4.04
C ILE A 290 -8.15 9.38 5.07
N CYS A 291 -7.67 10.47 5.68
CA CYS A 291 -8.34 11.15 6.79
C CYS A 291 -9.17 12.36 6.39
N SER A 292 -9.53 12.51 5.11
CA SER A 292 -10.38 13.61 4.63
C SER A 292 -11.71 13.71 5.39
N GLY A 293 -12.35 12.57 5.69
CA GLY A 293 -13.56 12.48 6.52
C GLY A 293 -13.30 12.65 8.02
N GLY A 294 -12.07 12.42 8.48
CA GLY A 294 -11.68 12.27 9.88
C GLY A 294 -11.17 10.86 10.16
N CYS A 295 -10.04 10.74 10.86
CA CYS A 295 -9.53 9.45 11.35
C CYS A 295 -9.39 9.43 12.87
N GLY A 296 -9.53 8.24 13.44
CA GLY A 296 -9.01 7.90 14.76
C GLY A 296 -7.58 7.36 14.71
N ILE A 297 -6.88 7.41 15.83
CA ILE A 297 -5.63 6.69 16.09
C ILE A 297 -5.81 5.84 17.33
N GLN A 298 -5.44 4.57 17.26
CA GLN A 298 -5.28 3.71 18.42
C GLN A 298 -3.79 3.43 18.64
N VAL A 299 -3.28 3.69 19.84
CA VAL A 299 -1.96 3.22 20.28
C VAL A 299 -2.17 2.03 21.21
N ILE A 300 -1.65 0.85 20.83
CA ILE A 300 -1.84 -0.37 21.62
C ILE A 300 -0.82 -0.46 22.77
N LYS A 301 -1.11 -1.34 23.74
CA LYS A 301 -0.24 -1.58 24.90
C LYS A 301 1.21 -1.87 24.49
N GLY A 302 2.17 -1.24 25.17
CA GLY A 302 3.60 -1.43 24.92
C GLY A 302 4.15 -0.66 23.73
N VAL A 303 3.33 0.12 23.02
CA VAL A 303 3.75 0.92 21.85
C VAL A 303 3.96 2.38 22.24
N THR A 304 5.06 2.94 21.76
CA THR A 304 5.33 4.39 21.80
C THR A 304 5.16 4.98 20.41
N LEU A 305 4.14 5.83 20.24
CA LEU A 305 3.91 6.58 19.01
C LEU A 305 4.48 7.99 19.15
N SER A 306 5.49 8.31 18.34
CA SER A 306 6.13 9.63 18.30
C SER A 306 5.58 10.51 17.19
N THR A 307 5.48 11.81 17.42
CA THR A 307 5.09 12.81 16.40
C THR A 307 6.27 13.68 15.94
N ALA A 308 7.51 13.27 16.23
CA ALA A 308 8.70 14.04 15.92
C ALA A 308 8.83 14.37 14.41
N GLY A 309 8.46 13.43 13.54
CA GLY A 309 8.47 13.58 12.08
C GLY A 309 7.39 14.52 11.54
N LEU A 310 6.41 14.93 12.35
CA LEU A 310 5.39 15.91 11.98
C LEU A 310 5.89 17.37 12.10
N ASN A 311 7.13 17.59 12.55
CA ASN A 311 7.77 18.91 12.64
C ASN A 311 6.89 19.95 13.37
N GLY A 312 6.28 19.53 14.47
CA GLY A 312 5.50 20.40 15.35
C GLY A 312 4.06 20.65 14.94
N VAL A 313 3.57 20.11 13.81
CA VAL A 313 2.17 20.31 13.38
C VAL A 313 1.54 19.04 12.84
N LEU A 314 0.44 18.61 13.44
CA LEU A 314 -0.48 17.64 12.86
C LEU A 314 -1.49 18.37 11.96
N ASN A 315 -1.34 18.22 10.64
CA ASN A 315 -1.98 19.08 9.64
C ASN A 315 -3.09 18.41 8.80
N PHE A 316 -3.49 17.18 9.14
CA PHE A 316 -4.65 16.48 8.57
C PHE A 316 -5.64 16.07 9.66
N LYS A 317 -6.87 15.72 9.27
CA LYS A 317 -8.02 15.64 10.18
C LYS A 317 -8.00 14.34 11.00
N ILE A 318 -7.20 14.32 12.07
CA ILE A 318 -7.31 13.33 13.14
C ILE A 318 -8.31 13.84 14.17
N THR A 319 -9.39 13.10 14.37
CA THR A 319 -10.51 13.50 15.26
C THR A 319 -10.42 12.84 16.63
N SER A 320 -9.71 11.72 16.75
CA SER A 320 -9.52 11.04 18.03
C SER A 320 -8.16 10.35 18.11
N ILE A 321 -7.58 10.33 19.32
CA ILE A 321 -6.42 9.49 19.66
C ILE A 321 -6.74 8.80 20.98
N ALA A 322 -6.70 7.47 20.95
CA ALA A 322 -6.82 6.63 22.13
C ALA A 322 -5.48 5.96 22.43
N VAL A 323 -4.99 6.13 23.66
CA VAL A 323 -3.72 5.56 24.13
C VAL A 323 -4.04 4.54 25.20
N ALA A 324 -3.81 3.26 24.89
CA ALA A 324 -4.10 2.17 25.79
C ALA A 324 -3.22 2.20 27.05
N ILE A 325 -3.65 1.50 28.11
CA ILE A 325 -2.86 1.32 29.33
C ILE A 325 -1.49 0.72 28.97
N GLY A 326 -0.42 1.38 29.42
CA GLY A 326 0.96 0.97 29.14
C GLY A 326 1.44 1.29 27.72
N ALA A 327 0.74 2.15 26.99
CA ALA A 327 1.20 2.74 25.74
C ALA A 327 1.65 4.19 25.97
N THR A 328 2.35 4.80 25.00
CA THR A 328 2.82 6.18 25.09
C THR A 328 2.57 6.93 23.80
N PHE A 329 2.10 8.17 23.90
CA PHE A 329 1.98 9.09 22.77
C PHE A 329 2.85 10.32 23.03
N GLN A 330 3.90 10.48 22.22
CA GLN A 330 4.89 11.55 22.38
C GLN A 330 4.60 12.71 21.43
N LEU A 331 4.42 13.90 22.01
CA LEU A 331 4.10 15.13 21.28
C LEU A 331 5.35 15.96 21.00
N GLY A 332 5.56 16.29 19.72
CA GLY A 332 6.65 17.13 19.26
C GLY A 332 7.98 16.39 19.08
N THR A 333 9.01 17.19 18.83
CA THR A 333 10.39 16.73 18.63
C THR A 333 11.18 16.98 19.90
N PRO A 334 11.90 15.97 20.46
CA PRO A 334 12.75 16.17 21.62
C PRO A 334 13.75 17.32 21.41
N GLY A 335 13.82 18.24 22.38
CA GLY A 335 14.71 19.41 22.32
C GLY A 335 14.22 20.59 21.48
N ALA A 336 13.06 20.49 20.82
CA ALA A 336 12.47 21.63 20.12
C ALA A 336 11.93 22.67 21.12
N SER A 337 12.20 23.96 20.86
CA SER A 337 11.68 25.09 21.63
C SER A 337 10.27 25.53 21.19
N THR A 338 9.75 24.95 20.11
CA THR A 338 8.42 25.23 19.56
C THR A 338 7.43 24.15 19.99
N GLY A 339 6.27 24.55 20.54
CA GLY A 339 5.21 23.63 20.92
C GLY A 339 4.57 22.89 19.74
N PHE A 340 3.81 21.82 20.04
CA PHE A 340 3.08 21.03 19.05
C PHE A 340 1.67 21.57 18.81
N LYS A 341 1.22 21.60 17.55
CA LYS A 341 -0.10 22.13 17.16
C LYS A 341 -0.93 21.08 16.43
N PHE A 342 -2.19 20.97 16.84
CA PHE A 342 -3.22 20.26 16.08
C PHE A 342 -3.97 21.28 15.21
N LYS A 343 -4.01 21.05 13.90
CA LYS A 343 -4.73 21.95 12.97
C LYS A 343 -6.26 21.80 13.06
N PHE A 344 -6.74 20.65 13.54
CA PHE A 344 -8.15 20.32 13.65
C PHE A 344 -8.51 19.95 15.10
N PRO A 345 -9.78 20.12 15.51
CA PRO A 345 -10.25 19.66 16.80
C PRO A 345 -10.00 18.17 17.00
N ILE A 346 -9.57 17.79 18.21
CA ILE A 346 -9.16 16.43 18.53
C ILE A 346 -9.67 16.01 19.91
N ALA A 347 -10.14 14.77 20.02
CA ALA A 347 -10.41 14.11 21.29
C ALA A 347 -9.20 13.25 21.68
N LEU A 348 -8.68 13.45 22.89
CA LEU A 348 -7.59 12.63 23.43
C LEU A 348 -8.12 11.79 24.59
N SER A 349 -8.01 10.47 24.47
CA SER A 349 -8.36 9.50 25.51
C SER A 349 -7.09 8.77 25.92
N ILE A 350 -6.47 9.23 27.01
CA ILE A 350 -5.19 8.72 27.50
C ILE A 350 -5.44 7.84 28.74
N PHE A 351 -5.15 6.55 28.63
CA PHE A 351 -5.29 5.58 29.71
C PHE A 351 -3.95 5.03 30.21
N GLY A 352 -2.86 5.32 29.50
CA GLY A 352 -1.50 4.84 29.78
C GLY A 352 -0.57 5.94 30.25
#